data_AF-A0A1I8A9P6-F1
#
_entry.id   AF-A0A1I8A9P6-F1
#
_cell.length_a   1.000
_cell.length_b   1.000
_cell.length_c   1.000
_cell.angle_alpha   90.00
_cell.angle_beta   90.00
_cell.angle_gamma   90.00
#
_symmetry.space_group_name_H-M   'P 1'
#
loop_
_entity.id
_entity.type
_entity.pdbx_description
1 polymer ?
#
loop_
_entity_poly.entity_id
_entity_poly.type
_entity_poly.pdbx_seq_one_letter_code
_entity_poly.pdbx_strand_id
1 'polypeptide(L)'
;MTPATRVIYFESPANPNMHMADIAGVAKIARKYGATVVVDNTYCTPYLQRPLELGADLVVHSATKYLSGHGDITAGIVVGSQALVDRIRLQGLKDMTGAVLSPHDAALLMRGIKTLNLRMDRHCANAQVLAEFLAGQPQVELIHY
;
A
#
# COMPACT_ATOMS: atom_id res chain seq x y z
N MET A 1 10.40 -7.16 -20.26
CA MET A 1 11.15 -7.85 -19.18
C MET A 1 12.38 -8.51 -19.77
N THR A 2 13.48 -8.55 -19.03
CA THR A 2 14.74 -9.19 -19.45
C THR A 2 14.98 -10.44 -18.61
N PRO A 3 15.92 -11.33 -19.00
CA PRO A 3 16.29 -12.50 -18.19
C PRO A 3 16.80 -12.15 -16.78
N ALA A 4 17.26 -10.92 -16.56
CA ALA A 4 17.73 -10.43 -15.26
C ALA A 4 16.62 -9.86 -14.38
N THR A 5 15.39 -9.64 -14.90
CA THR A 5 14.29 -9.10 -14.09
C THR A 5 13.91 -10.09 -12.99
N ARG A 6 13.89 -9.64 -11.73
CA ARG A 6 13.51 -10.46 -10.56
C ARG A 6 12.29 -9.93 -9.82
N VAL A 7 12.09 -8.62 -9.83
CA VAL A 7 11.01 -7.95 -9.13
C VAL A 7 10.36 -6.90 -10.05
N ILE A 8 9.04 -6.78 -9.95
CA ILE A 8 8.27 -5.64 -10.45
C ILE A 8 7.69 -4.94 -9.23
N TYR A 9 8.02 -3.67 -9.04
CA TYR A 9 7.60 -2.86 -7.89
C TYR A 9 6.81 -1.65 -8.38
N PHE A 10 5.65 -1.37 -7.78
CA PHE A 10 4.87 -0.17 -8.08
C PHE A 10 3.87 0.18 -6.96
N GLU A 11 3.35 1.40 -7.02
CA GLU A 11 2.25 1.92 -6.22
C GLU A 11 0.96 1.96 -7.08
N SER A 12 -0.21 1.74 -6.47
CA SER A 12 -1.49 1.93 -7.15
C SER A 12 -2.59 2.27 -6.13
N PRO A 13 -3.10 3.52 -6.09
CA PRO A 13 -2.75 4.66 -6.96
C PRO A 13 -1.33 5.18 -6.73
N ALA A 14 -0.75 5.79 -7.77
CA ALA A 14 0.57 6.42 -7.73
C ALA A 14 0.47 7.95 -7.80
N ASN A 15 1.31 8.63 -7.02
CA ASN A 15 1.44 10.08 -7.06
C ASN A 15 2.20 10.57 -8.30
N PRO A 16 1.97 11.83 -8.75
CA PRO A 16 1.08 12.85 -8.17
C PRO A 16 -0.36 12.84 -8.69
N ASN A 17 -0.68 12.03 -9.71
CA ASN A 17 -1.93 12.10 -10.48
C ASN A 17 -2.91 10.93 -10.23
N MET A 18 -2.71 10.20 -9.12
CA MET A 18 -3.49 9.00 -8.77
C MET A 18 -3.48 7.92 -9.86
N HIS A 19 -2.37 7.79 -10.60
CA HIS A 19 -2.29 6.82 -11.69
C HIS A 19 -2.48 5.39 -11.18
N MET A 20 -3.35 4.64 -11.86
CA MET A 20 -3.68 3.27 -11.49
C MET A 20 -2.91 2.27 -12.35
N ALA A 21 -2.37 1.24 -11.72
CA ALA A 21 -1.78 0.11 -12.41
C ALA A 21 -2.78 -1.06 -12.47
N ASP A 22 -2.84 -1.75 -13.62
CA ASP A 22 -3.57 -3.02 -13.72
C ASP A 22 -2.77 -4.12 -13.02
N ILE A 23 -2.99 -4.27 -11.71
CA ILE A 23 -2.29 -5.24 -10.86
C ILE A 23 -2.43 -6.66 -11.42
N ALA A 24 -3.62 -7.04 -11.88
CA ALA A 24 -3.87 -8.38 -12.41
C ALA A 24 -3.14 -8.62 -13.74
N GLY A 25 -3.15 -7.63 -14.63
CA GLY A 25 -2.40 -7.64 -15.88
C GLY A 25 -0.89 -7.74 -15.64
N VAL A 26 -0.34 -6.93 -14.74
CA VAL A 26 1.08 -6.98 -14.37
C VAL A 26 1.44 -8.33 -13.75
N ALA A 27 0.64 -8.85 -12.83
CA ALA A 27 0.84 -10.17 -12.24
C ALA A 27 0.81 -11.31 -13.27
N LYS A 28 -0.06 -11.21 -14.28
CA LYS A 28 -0.10 -12.17 -15.39
C LYS A 28 1.18 -12.13 -16.23
N ILE A 29 1.73 -10.94 -16.48
CA ILE A 29 3.00 -10.78 -17.20
C ILE A 29 4.15 -11.33 -16.35
N ALA A 30 4.25 -10.91 -15.09
CA ALA A 30 5.33 -11.30 -14.18
C ALA A 30 5.48 -12.82 -14.04
N ARG A 31 4.35 -13.54 -13.92
CA ARG A 31 4.30 -15.00 -13.84
C ARG A 31 4.97 -15.70 -15.04
N LYS A 32 4.82 -15.17 -16.25
CA LYS A 32 5.46 -15.76 -17.45
C LYS A 32 6.99 -15.72 -17.41
N TYR A 33 7.55 -14.81 -16.62
CA TYR A 33 8.98 -14.58 -16.52
C TYR A 33 9.55 -14.92 -15.13
N GLY A 34 8.73 -15.46 -14.22
CA GLY A 34 9.15 -15.82 -12.86
C GLY A 34 9.59 -14.63 -12.00
N ALA A 35 9.06 -13.43 -12.23
CA ALA A 35 9.35 -12.26 -11.40
C ALA A 35 8.32 -12.10 -10.27
N THR A 36 8.79 -11.65 -9.10
CA THR A 36 7.95 -11.30 -7.96
C THR A 36 7.30 -9.94 -8.16
N VAL A 37 5.99 -9.83 -7.92
CA VAL A 37 5.26 -8.56 -7.93
C VAL A 37 5.12 -8.03 -6.50
N VAL A 38 5.62 -6.82 -6.27
CA VAL A 38 5.50 -6.10 -5.00
C VAL A 38 4.67 -4.85 -5.23
N VAL A 39 3.57 -4.71 -4.49
CA VAL A 39 2.69 -3.55 -4.58
C VAL A 39 2.74 -2.77 -3.27
N ASP A 40 3.05 -1.48 -3.35
CA ASP A 40 2.82 -0.57 -2.23
C ASP A 40 1.35 -0.15 -2.24
N ASN A 41 0.65 -0.55 -1.18
CA ASN A 41 -0.79 -0.37 -1.01
C ASN A 41 -1.10 0.65 0.10
N THR A 42 -0.16 1.55 0.40
CA THR A 42 -0.26 2.56 1.46
C THR A 42 -1.53 3.41 1.34
N TYR A 43 -1.87 3.84 0.12
CA TYR A 43 -3.04 4.70 -0.14
C TYR A 43 -4.36 4.00 0.18
N CYS A 44 -4.60 2.87 -0.45
CA CYS A 44 -5.90 2.18 -0.37
C CYS A 44 -6.10 1.48 0.97
N THR A 45 -5.01 1.06 1.64
CA THR A 45 -5.07 0.11 2.77
C THR A 45 -5.70 -1.24 2.35
N PRO A 46 -5.69 -2.29 3.18
CA PRO A 46 -6.40 -3.52 2.82
C PRO A 46 -7.93 -3.37 2.80
N TYR A 47 -8.46 -2.25 3.31
CA TYR A 47 -9.89 -1.98 3.31
C TYR A 47 -10.43 -1.66 1.91
N LEU A 48 -9.72 -0.82 1.13
CA LEU A 48 -10.18 -0.41 -0.21
C LEU A 48 -9.59 -1.27 -1.35
N GLN A 49 -8.41 -1.86 -1.17
CA GLN A 49 -7.77 -2.66 -2.20
C GLN A 49 -6.95 -3.81 -1.59
N ARG A 50 -7.05 -5.01 -2.18
CA ARG A 50 -6.31 -6.19 -1.73
C ARG A 50 -5.45 -6.76 -2.89
N PRO A 51 -4.25 -6.20 -3.16
CA PRO A 51 -3.45 -6.59 -4.32
C PRO A 51 -3.08 -8.07 -4.39
N LEU A 52 -2.96 -8.75 -3.24
CA LEU A 52 -2.70 -10.20 -3.19
C LEU A 52 -3.84 -11.00 -3.85
N GLU A 53 -5.09 -10.56 -3.74
CA GLU A 53 -6.23 -11.18 -4.42
C GLU A 53 -6.22 -10.93 -5.94
N LEU A 54 -5.49 -9.89 -6.37
CA LEU A 54 -5.28 -9.55 -7.78
C LEU A 54 -4.02 -10.21 -8.37
N GLY A 55 -3.28 -10.97 -7.56
CA GLY A 55 -2.12 -11.75 -7.99
C GLY A 55 -0.75 -11.11 -7.72
N ALA A 56 -0.68 -10.04 -6.93
CA ALA A 56 0.60 -9.60 -6.37
C ALA A 56 1.16 -10.66 -5.40
N ASP A 57 2.48 -10.77 -5.30
CA ASP A 57 3.15 -11.73 -4.40
C ASP A 57 3.40 -11.13 -3.01
N LEU A 58 3.66 -9.83 -2.96
CA LEU A 58 3.92 -9.05 -1.75
C LEU A 58 3.18 -7.73 -1.78
N VAL A 59 2.71 -7.31 -0.62
CA VAL A 59 2.18 -5.97 -0.37
C VAL A 59 3.00 -5.32 0.72
N VAL A 60 3.37 -4.05 0.50
CA VAL A 60 4.01 -3.21 1.50
C VAL A 60 3.12 -2.03 1.86
N HIS A 61 3.23 -1.56 3.10
CA HIS A 61 2.52 -0.38 3.59
C HIS A 61 3.44 0.48 4.44
N SER A 62 3.38 1.80 4.25
CA SER A 62 3.68 2.77 5.30
C SER A 62 2.50 2.80 6.28
N ALA A 63 2.63 2.03 7.36
CA ALA A 63 1.62 1.97 8.42
C ALA A 63 1.52 3.27 9.23
N THR A 64 2.51 4.17 9.10
CA THR A 64 2.47 5.57 9.54
C THR A 64 1.24 6.34 9.04
N LYS A 65 0.71 5.97 7.86
CA LYS A 65 -0.42 6.67 7.23
C LYS A 65 -1.76 6.13 7.77
N TYR A 66 -2.65 5.67 6.90
CA TYR A 66 -4.02 5.34 7.26
C TYR A 66 -4.16 4.15 8.23
N LEU A 67 -3.20 3.22 8.26
CA LEU A 67 -3.25 2.08 9.19
C LEU A 67 -3.16 2.55 10.65
N SER A 68 -2.18 3.38 11.01
CA SER A 68 -2.19 4.11 12.29
C SER A 68 -3.38 5.07 12.32
N GLY A 69 -3.46 5.99 11.36
CA GLY A 69 -4.53 6.98 11.24
C GLY A 69 -4.49 8.13 12.26
N HIS A 70 -3.50 8.18 13.14
CA HIS A 70 -3.43 9.17 14.24
C HIS A 70 -2.15 10.02 14.22
N GLY A 71 -1.20 9.75 13.31
CA GLY A 71 -0.01 10.58 13.11
C GLY A 71 1.00 10.54 14.26
N ASP A 72 0.95 9.49 15.09
CA ASP A 72 1.68 9.37 16.36
C ASP A 72 2.75 8.26 16.35
N ILE A 73 2.89 7.49 15.26
CA ILE A 73 3.88 6.42 15.12
C ILE A 73 4.51 6.39 13.73
N THR A 74 5.71 5.79 13.64
CA THR A 74 6.32 5.42 12.34
C THR A 74 6.41 3.90 12.25
N ALA A 75 5.74 3.31 11.25
CA ALA A 75 5.69 1.87 11.10
C ALA A 75 5.62 1.42 9.64
N GLY A 76 6.16 0.24 9.35
CA GLY A 76 6.05 -0.44 8.06
C GLY A 76 5.47 -1.84 8.22
N ILE A 77 4.71 -2.31 7.24
CA ILE A 77 4.15 -3.66 7.20
C ILE A 77 4.45 -4.30 5.85
N VAL A 78 4.79 -5.59 5.87
CA VAL A 78 4.94 -6.44 4.69
C VAL A 78 4.01 -7.64 4.83
N VAL A 79 3.22 -7.94 3.80
CA VAL A 79 2.30 -9.08 3.75
C VAL A 79 2.55 -9.87 2.47
N GLY A 80 2.64 -11.20 2.58
CA GLY A 80 2.82 -12.10 1.44
C GLY A 80 2.84 -13.55 1.90
N SER A 81 3.31 -14.46 1.04
CA SER A 81 3.44 -15.87 1.38
C SER A 81 4.46 -16.10 2.51
N GLN A 82 4.25 -17.14 3.32
CA GLN A 82 5.14 -17.49 4.43
C GLN A 82 6.61 -17.58 3.99
N ALA A 83 6.88 -18.24 2.87
CA ALA A 83 8.23 -18.41 2.34
C ALA A 83 8.91 -17.06 1.98
N LEU A 84 8.16 -16.08 1.47
CA LEU A 84 8.70 -14.75 1.19
C LEU A 84 8.92 -13.96 2.49
N VAL A 85 7.92 -13.96 3.38
CA VAL A 85 7.96 -13.23 4.65
C VAL A 85 9.07 -13.76 5.57
N ASP A 86 9.33 -15.07 5.59
CA ASP A 86 10.41 -15.65 6.40
C ASP A 86 11.78 -15.16 5.93
N ARG A 87 12.03 -15.10 4.61
CA ARG A 87 13.28 -14.53 4.09
C ARG A 87 13.40 -13.05 4.44
N ILE A 88 12.32 -12.28 4.28
CA ILE A 88 12.31 -10.85 4.61
C ILE A 88 12.59 -10.63 6.10
N ARG A 89 12.02 -11.45 7.00
CA ARG A 89 12.26 -11.39 8.44
C ARG A 89 13.68 -11.80 8.81
N LEU A 90 14.11 -12.98 8.36
CA LEU A 90 15.36 -13.61 8.80
C LEU A 90 16.60 -13.00 8.15
N GLN A 91 16.47 -12.39 6.97
CA GLN A 91 17.60 -11.80 6.24
C GLN A 91 17.44 -10.29 6.17
N GLY A 92 16.33 -9.80 5.59
CA GLY A 92 16.09 -8.38 5.39
C GLY A 92 16.06 -7.60 6.71
N LEU A 93 15.22 -8.02 7.66
CA LEU A 93 15.10 -7.35 8.96
C LEU A 93 16.30 -7.62 9.86
N LYS A 94 16.60 -8.89 10.11
CA LYS A 94 17.64 -9.30 11.08
C LYS A 94 19.05 -8.95 10.63
N ASP A 95 19.43 -9.25 9.38
CA ASP A 95 20.82 -9.19 8.95
C ASP A 95 21.16 -7.91 8.18
N MET A 96 20.17 -7.28 7.52
CA MET A 96 20.42 -6.15 6.59
C MET A 96 19.96 -4.78 7.11
N THR A 97 18.76 -4.66 7.70
CA THR A 97 18.13 -3.34 7.94
C THR A 97 17.98 -2.94 9.41
N GLY A 98 17.77 -3.90 10.32
CA GLY A 98 17.59 -3.62 11.74
C GLY A 98 16.33 -2.81 12.09
N ALA A 99 15.38 -2.64 11.18
CA ALA A 99 14.16 -1.83 11.33
C ALA A 99 13.11 -2.49 12.24
N VAL A 100 13.46 -2.79 13.49
CA VAL A 100 12.58 -3.44 14.47
C VAL A 100 11.53 -2.43 14.95
N LEU A 101 10.25 -2.79 14.80
CA LEU A 101 9.14 -2.00 15.34
C LEU A 101 9.06 -2.16 16.85
N SER A 102 8.96 -1.04 17.58
CA SER A 102 8.72 -1.04 19.02
C SER A 102 7.40 -1.75 19.35
N PRO A 103 7.33 -2.60 20.40
CA PRO A 103 6.08 -3.19 20.85
C PRO A 103 5.01 -2.15 21.23
N HIS A 104 5.44 -0.98 21.70
CA HIS A 104 4.54 0.14 22.01
C HIS A 104 3.87 0.68 20.73
N ASP A 105 4.66 0.98 19.70
CA ASP A 105 4.17 1.46 18.41
C ASP A 105 3.29 0.41 17.73
N ALA A 106 3.61 -0.88 17.88
CA ALA A 106 2.76 -1.97 17.42
C ALA A 106 1.39 -1.97 18.12
N ALA A 107 1.34 -1.70 19.44
CA ALA A 107 0.09 -1.59 20.18
C ALA A 107 -0.74 -0.36 19.75
N LEU A 108 -0.11 0.79 19.52
CA LEU A 108 -0.76 1.97 18.97
C LEU A 108 -1.29 1.73 17.55
N LEU A 109 -0.52 1.04 16.70
CA LEU A 109 -0.95 0.63 15.37
C LEU A 109 -2.22 -0.25 15.45
N MET A 110 -2.21 -1.29 16.31
CA MET A 110 -3.38 -2.15 16.51
C MET A 110 -4.58 -1.36 17.02
N ARG A 111 -4.37 -0.39 17.92
CA ARG A 111 -5.43 0.53 18.38
C ARG A 111 -6.01 1.34 17.22
N GLY A 112 -5.16 1.89 16.36
CA GLY A 112 -5.56 2.67 15.19
C GLY A 112 -6.35 1.87 14.15
N ILE A 113 -5.95 0.61 13.91
CA ILE A 113 -6.60 -0.29 12.95
C ILE A 113 -8.05 -0.61 13.35
N LYS A 114 -8.40 -0.61 14.65
CA LYS A 114 -9.78 -0.89 15.10
C LYS A 114 -10.85 0.03 14.52
N THR A 115 -10.47 1.23 14.11
CA THR A 115 -11.38 2.22 13.50
C THR A 115 -11.10 2.42 12.01
N LEU A 116 -10.28 1.56 11.38
CA LEU A 116 -9.86 1.74 9.98
C LEU A 116 -11.05 1.87 9.03
N ASN A 117 -12.01 0.94 9.09
CA ASN A 117 -13.20 0.98 8.23
C ASN A 117 -13.99 2.29 8.39
N LEU A 118 -14.31 2.68 9.63
CA LEU A 118 -15.06 3.89 9.94
C LEU A 118 -14.33 5.14 9.42
N ARG A 119 -13.01 5.20 9.60
CA ARG A 119 -12.18 6.31 9.13
C ARG A 119 -12.12 6.34 7.60
N MET A 120 -11.88 5.20 6.95
CA MET A 120 -11.76 5.15 5.49
C MET A 120 -13.10 5.50 4.82
N ASP A 121 -14.23 5.02 5.32
CA ASP A 121 -15.56 5.41 4.81
C ASP A 121 -15.74 6.92 4.88
N ARG A 122 -15.41 7.54 6.03
CA ARG A 122 -15.52 8.99 6.20
C ARG A 122 -14.51 9.75 5.33
N HIS A 123 -13.28 9.26 5.18
CA HIS A 123 -12.27 9.87 4.33
C HIS A 123 -12.73 9.89 2.87
N CYS A 124 -13.20 8.75 2.35
CA CYS A 124 -13.69 8.64 0.98
C CYS A 124 -14.93 9.52 0.76
N ALA A 125 -15.92 9.49 1.65
CA ALA A 125 -17.12 10.31 1.54
C ALA A 125 -16.82 11.81 1.53
N ASN A 126 -15.93 12.27 2.43
CA ASN A 126 -15.54 13.67 2.46
C ASN A 126 -14.72 14.07 1.21
N ALA A 127 -13.83 13.18 0.75
CA ALA A 127 -13.01 13.44 -0.42
C ALA A 127 -13.86 13.53 -1.71
N GLN A 128 -14.91 12.71 -1.83
CA GLN A 128 -15.87 12.77 -2.95
C GLN A 128 -16.53 14.15 -3.02
N VAL A 129 -17.08 14.63 -1.90
CA VAL A 129 -17.74 15.95 -1.84
C VAL A 129 -16.77 17.08 -2.20
N LEU A 130 -15.52 16.99 -1.73
CA LEU A 130 -14.49 17.97 -2.07
C LEU A 130 -14.07 17.91 -3.55
N ALA A 131 -13.91 16.72 -4.12
CA ALA A 131 -13.56 16.56 -5.53
C ALA A 131 -14.66 17.15 -6.44
N GLU A 132 -15.93 16.86 -6.14
CA GLU A 132 -17.07 17.43 -6.86
C GLU A 132 -17.18 18.95 -6.68
N PHE A 133 -16.97 19.46 -5.46
CA PHE A 133 -16.95 20.89 -5.20
C PHE A 133 -15.86 21.60 -6.02
N LEU A 134 -14.64 21.03 -6.03
CA LEU A 134 -13.51 21.55 -6.80
C LEU A 134 -13.79 21.51 -8.30
N ALA A 135 -14.48 20.49 -8.80
CA ALA A 135 -14.82 20.36 -10.22
C ALA A 135 -15.77 21.47 -10.71
N GLY A 136 -16.52 22.09 -9.80
CA GLY A 136 -17.37 23.24 -10.10
C GLY A 136 -16.66 24.60 -10.03
N GLN A 137 -15.39 24.67 -9.60
CA GLN A 137 -14.69 25.94 -9.43
C GLN A 137 -13.99 26.36 -10.72
N PRO A 138 -14.22 27.57 -11.25
CA PRO A 138 -13.58 28.04 -12.49
C PRO A 138 -12.06 28.22 -12.35
N GLN A 139 -11.53 28.30 -11.14
CA GLN A 139 -10.09 28.40 -10.88
C GLN A 139 -9.36 27.04 -10.95
N VAL A 140 -10.08 25.92 -10.99
CA VAL A 140 -9.50 24.57 -10.97
C VAL A 140 -9.50 24.01 -12.40
N GLU A 141 -8.31 23.87 -12.98
CA GLU A 141 -8.15 23.39 -14.36
C GLU A 141 -8.19 21.86 -14.50
N LEU A 142 -7.80 21.13 -13.46
CA LEU A 142 -7.67 19.67 -13.47
C LEU A 142 -7.77 19.10 -12.05
N ILE A 143 -8.39 17.93 -11.92
CA ILE A 143 -8.53 17.20 -10.67
C ILE A 143 -8.08 15.77 -10.90
N HIS A 144 -7.26 15.27 -9.98
CA HIS A 144 -6.85 13.88 -9.90
C HIS A 144 -7.48 13.27 -8.64
N TYR A 145 -8.53 12.47 -8.84
CA TYR A 145 -9.29 11.81 -7.80
C TYR A 145 -9.56 10.36 -8.20
#